data_AF-A0A7X7N501-F1
#
_entry.id   AF-A0A7X7N501-F1
#
_cell.length_a   1.000
_cell.length_b   1.000
_cell.length_c   1.000
_cell.angle_alpha   90.00
_cell.angle_beta   90.00
_cell.angle_gamma   90.00
#
_symmetry.space_group_name_H-M   'P 1'
#
loop_
_entity.id
_entity.type
_entity.pdbx_description
1 polymer ?
#
loop_
_entity_poly.entity_id
_entity_poly.type
_entity_poly.pdbx_seq_one_letter_code
_entity_poly.pdbx_strand_id
1 'polypeptide(L)'
;IAASCEKVALQIRLMQQTETGEVAEPFGKGQKGSSAMPHKRNPILCERICGLSRVVKKNVNVALENVALWHERDISHSSAERVIFPESLILLDYTLSLLNNIVSGLEIFEHNIEKNFNLTGRVFFSQRLLNALAMKGLPREKAYEIVQKKAFDTLENKDDFVRVVKESQDLKKYLTDKDIEEIFDVGQMLKNINNLFDKIK
;
A
#
# COMPACT_ATOMS: atom_id res chain seq x y z
N ILE A 1 2.66 18.15 4.65
CA ILE A 1 3.34 17.28 5.64
C ILE A 1 2.34 16.38 6.37
N ALA A 2 1.43 16.92 7.20
CA ALA A 2 0.45 16.11 7.94
C ALA A 2 -0.35 15.11 7.05
N ALA A 3 -0.85 15.54 5.89
CA ALA A 3 -1.52 14.65 4.94
C ALA A 3 -0.63 13.48 4.45
N SER A 4 0.68 13.71 4.31
CA SER A 4 1.63 12.66 3.93
C SER A 4 1.88 11.69 5.08
N CYS A 5 1.93 12.17 6.32
CA CYS A 5 2.00 11.32 7.51
C CYS A 5 0.75 10.45 7.64
N GLU A 6 -0.44 11.02 7.43
CA GLU A 6 -1.70 10.27 7.37
C GLU A 6 -1.69 9.20 6.28
N LYS A 7 -1.16 9.52 5.09
CA LYS A 7 -1.03 8.54 4.00
C LYS A 7 -0.21 7.33 4.44
N VAL A 8 0.96 7.55 5.04
CA VAL A 8 1.84 6.45 5.51
C VAL A 8 1.16 5.67 6.64
N ALA A 9 0.61 6.37 7.65
CA ALA A 9 -0.09 5.75 8.76
C ALA A 9 -1.31 4.92 8.29
N LEU A 10 -2.06 5.40 7.30
CA LEU A 10 -3.18 4.67 6.72
C LEU A 10 -2.70 3.37 6.04
N GLN A 11 -1.59 3.40 5.30
CA GLN A 11 -1.04 2.18 4.69
C GLN A 11 -0.61 1.17 5.74
N ILE A 12 0.05 1.59 6.82
CA ILE A 12 0.43 0.69 7.92
C ILE A 12 -0.83 0.07 8.56
N ARG A 13 -1.89 0.86 8.78
CA ARG A 13 -3.16 0.34 9.31
C ARG A 13 -3.78 -0.73 8.42
N LEU A 14 -3.74 -0.55 7.09
CA LEU A 14 -4.26 -1.51 6.13
C LEU A 14 -3.41 -2.79 6.12
N MET A 15 -2.08 -2.66 6.08
CA MET A 15 -1.18 -3.81 6.09
C MET A 15 -1.19 -4.58 7.43
N GLN A 16 -1.59 -3.94 8.53
CA GLN A 16 -1.77 -4.56 9.85
C GLN A 16 -3.17 -5.17 10.07
N GLN A 17 -4.09 -5.10 9.09
CA GLN A 17 -5.40 -5.77 9.21
C GLN A 17 -5.21 -7.27 9.45
N THR A 18 -6.12 -7.89 10.22
CA THR A 18 -6.03 -9.30 10.62
C THR A 18 -5.91 -10.25 9.42
N GLU A 19 -6.59 -9.92 8.33
CA GLU A 19 -6.62 -10.68 7.09
C GLU A 19 -5.34 -10.53 6.26
N THR A 20 -4.60 -9.43 6.44
CA THR A 20 -3.37 -9.10 5.70
C THR A 20 -2.13 -9.42 6.53
N GLY A 21 -1.97 -8.76 7.68
CA GLY A 21 -0.92 -9.07 8.67
C GLY A 21 0.51 -8.98 8.13
N GLU A 22 0.79 -8.15 7.13
CA GLU A 22 2.12 -8.03 6.51
C GLU A 22 3.08 -7.20 7.35
N VAL A 23 2.54 -6.26 8.12
CA VAL A 23 3.31 -5.42 9.04
C VAL A 23 2.59 -5.25 10.37
N ALA A 24 3.32 -4.84 11.40
CA ALA A 24 2.73 -4.32 12.62
C ALA A 24 3.53 -3.16 13.21
N GLU A 25 2.83 -2.23 13.86
CA GLU A 25 3.46 -1.23 14.71
C GLU A 25 4.35 -1.88 15.79
N PRO A 26 5.44 -1.19 16.20
CA PRO A 26 6.27 -1.63 17.31
C PRO A 26 5.41 -1.88 18.55
N PHE A 27 5.62 -3.02 19.21
CA PHE A 27 4.87 -3.39 20.42
C PHE A 27 5.82 -3.58 21.60
N GLY A 28 5.73 -2.68 22.57
CA GLY A 28 6.61 -2.67 23.72
C GLY A 28 6.40 -3.87 24.64
N LYS A 29 7.46 -4.29 25.33
CA LYS A 29 7.37 -5.32 26.37
C LYS A 29 6.40 -4.87 27.47
N GLY A 30 5.36 -5.67 27.73
CA GLY A 30 4.32 -5.36 28.72
C GLY A 30 3.22 -4.42 28.22
N GLN A 31 3.26 -3.99 26.95
CA GLN A 31 2.16 -3.25 26.34
C GLN A 31 0.91 -4.14 26.28
N LYS A 32 -0.23 -3.58 26.68
CA LYS A 32 -1.54 -4.23 26.53
C LYS A 32 -2.22 -3.68 25.29
N GLY A 33 -2.57 -4.54 24.34
CA GLY A 33 -3.27 -4.12 23.13
C GLY A 33 -4.80 -4.01 23.28
N SER A 34 -5.38 -4.70 24.27
CA SER A 34 -6.77 -4.54 24.72
C SER A 34 -6.91 -4.97 26.19
N SER A 35 -7.90 -4.41 26.89
CA SER A 35 -8.23 -4.80 28.27
C SER A 35 -8.87 -6.18 28.39
N ALA A 36 -9.63 -6.61 27.36
CA ALA A 36 -10.42 -7.84 27.40
C ALA A 36 -9.92 -8.93 26.43
N MET A 37 -9.14 -8.56 25.42
CA MET A 37 -8.66 -9.49 24.38
C MET A 37 -7.13 -9.53 24.34
N PRO A 38 -6.49 -10.50 25.02
CA PRO A 38 -5.03 -10.56 25.16
C PRO A 38 -4.24 -10.67 23.85
N HIS A 39 -4.87 -11.21 22.80
CA HIS A 39 -4.27 -11.37 21.48
C HIS A 39 -4.34 -10.12 20.60
N LYS A 40 -5.12 -9.08 21.01
CA LYS A 40 -5.43 -7.95 20.14
C LYS A 40 -4.23 -7.02 20.02
N ARG A 41 -3.76 -6.78 18.79
CA ARG A 41 -2.64 -5.88 18.47
C ARG A 41 -3.10 -4.82 17.46
N ASN A 42 -3.40 -3.62 17.96
CA ASN A 42 -4.01 -2.55 17.15
C ASN A 42 -2.98 -1.51 16.69
N PRO A 43 -3.14 -0.92 15.49
CA PRO A 43 -2.30 0.17 15.01
C PRO A 43 -2.69 1.52 15.62
N ILE A 44 -2.65 1.63 16.95
CA ILE A 44 -3.18 2.79 17.68
C ILE A 44 -2.35 4.07 17.43
N LEU A 45 -1.06 3.93 17.12
CA LEU A 45 -0.21 5.09 16.88
C LEU A 45 -0.50 5.70 15.51
N CYS A 46 -0.69 4.86 14.48
CA CYS A 46 -1.11 5.28 13.15
C CYS A 46 -2.53 5.84 13.17
N GLU A 47 -3.47 5.25 13.93
CA GLU A 47 -4.81 5.82 14.11
C GLU A 47 -4.75 7.22 14.73
N ARG A 48 -3.87 7.42 15.72
CA ARG A 48 -3.60 8.73 16.31
C ARG A 48 -3.06 9.72 15.28
N ILE A 49 -2.08 9.32 14.46
CA ILE A 49 -1.54 10.16 13.37
C ILE A 49 -2.65 10.57 12.41
N CYS A 50 -3.52 9.64 11.99
CA CYS A 50 -4.66 9.96 11.11
C CYS A 50 -5.60 10.98 11.77
N GLY A 51 -5.90 10.83 13.07
CA GLY A 51 -6.72 11.77 13.83
C GLY A 51 -6.12 13.18 13.90
N LEU A 52 -4.87 13.29 14.35
CA LEU A 52 -4.17 14.57 14.48
C LEU A 52 -3.96 15.27 13.13
N SER A 53 -3.71 14.50 12.07
CA SER A 53 -3.57 15.05 10.72
C SER A 53 -4.85 15.74 10.24
N ARG A 54 -6.04 15.30 10.69
CA ARG A 54 -7.31 15.98 10.36
C ARG A 54 -7.37 17.37 10.99
N VAL A 55 -6.93 17.52 12.23
CA VAL A 55 -6.89 18.82 12.95
C VAL A 55 -5.96 19.78 12.23
N VAL A 56 -4.70 19.39 12.00
CA VAL A 56 -3.70 20.22 11.30
C VAL A 56 -4.19 20.65 9.91
N LYS A 57 -4.82 19.75 9.15
CA LYS A 57 -5.38 20.09 7.83
C LYS A 57 -6.53 21.08 7.91
N LYS A 58 -7.34 21.06 8.98
CA LYS A 58 -8.48 21.99 9.14
C LYS A 58 -8.03 23.39 9.54
N ASN A 59 -6.91 23.52 10.24
CA ASN A 59 -6.31 24.82 10.55
C ASN A 59 -5.89 25.61 9.31
N VAL A 60 -5.72 24.96 8.15
CA VAL A 60 -5.48 25.64 6.87
C VAL A 60 -6.63 26.58 6.50
N ASN A 61 -7.88 26.22 6.78
CA ASN A 61 -9.02 27.08 6.45
C ASN A 61 -8.96 28.41 7.22
N VAL A 62 -8.67 28.35 8.52
CA VAL A 62 -8.50 29.55 9.36
C VAL A 62 -7.35 30.42 8.83
N ALA A 63 -6.22 29.79 8.48
CA ALA A 63 -5.09 30.52 7.90
C ALA A 63 -5.44 31.19 6.55
N LEU A 64 -6.26 30.56 5.71
CA LEU A 64 -6.73 31.15 4.45
C LEU A 64 -7.71 32.30 4.69
N GLU A 65 -8.60 32.18 5.67
CA GLU A 65 -9.55 33.24 6.03
C GLU A 65 -8.84 34.48 6.60
N ASN A 66 -7.67 34.31 7.23
CA ASN A 66 -6.85 35.42 7.74
C ASN A 66 -6.20 36.30 6.65
N VAL A 67 -6.30 35.96 5.36
CA VAL A 67 -5.60 36.67 4.26
C VAL A 67 -6.24 38.01 3.92
N ALA A 68 -7.57 38.09 3.90
CA ALA A 68 -8.32 39.26 3.42
C ALA A 68 -8.49 40.35 4.49
N LEU A 69 -7.37 40.87 4.99
CA LEU A 69 -7.36 41.97 5.97
C LEU A 69 -7.75 43.31 5.35
N TRP A 70 -8.30 44.21 6.16
CA TRP A 70 -8.80 45.51 5.69
C TRP A 70 -7.67 46.55 5.58
N HIS A 71 -7.55 47.18 4.40
CA HIS A 71 -6.60 48.26 4.10
C HIS A 71 -5.14 47.91 4.47
N GLU A 72 -4.48 48.70 5.32
CA GLU A 72 -3.09 48.46 5.74
C GLU A 72 -2.97 47.29 6.75
N ARG A 73 -4.01 47.04 7.55
CA ARG A 73 -4.20 45.88 8.44
C ARG A 73 -5.41 46.04 9.36
N ASP A 74 -6.05 44.93 9.71
CA ASP A 74 -6.80 44.75 10.95
C ASP A 74 -6.18 43.63 11.81
N ILE A 75 -6.66 43.43 13.03
CA ILE A 75 -6.04 42.52 14.01
C ILE A 75 -6.82 41.20 14.22
N SER A 76 -7.85 40.93 13.42
CA SER A 76 -8.70 39.73 13.56
C SER A 76 -7.91 38.42 13.51
N HIS A 77 -6.89 38.36 12.65
CA HIS A 77 -5.98 37.22 12.53
C HIS A 77 -5.26 36.87 13.84
N SER A 78 -4.97 37.85 14.71
CA SER A 78 -4.14 37.63 15.90
C SER A 78 -4.76 36.67 16.92
N SER A 79 -6.08 36.73 17.14
CA SER A 79 -6.75 35.80 18.05
C SER A 79 -6.80 34.37 17.50
N ALA A 80 -7.02 34.24 16.18
CA ALA A 80 -7.01 32.96 15.49
C ALA A 80 -5.61 32.32 15.48
N GLU A 81 -4.57 33.10 15.20
CA GLU A 81 -3.17 32.66 15.14
C GLU A 81 -2.64 32.17 16.49
N ARG A 82 -3.09 32.77 17.60
CA ARG A 82 -2.79 32.28 18.96
C ARG A 82 -3.28 30.86 19.21
N VAL A 83 -4.23 30.37 18.43
CA VAL A 83 -4.71 28.98 18.48
C VAL A 83 -3.99 28.16 17.42
N ILE A 84 -4.13 28.53 16.14
CA ILE A 84 -3.75 27.65 15.04
C ILE A 84 -2.23 27.48 14.88
N PHE A 85 -1.41 28.49 15.23
CA PHE A 85 0.04 28.37 15.11
C PHE A 85 0.63 27.40 16.15
N PRO A 86 0.44 27.59 17.46
CA PRO A 86 0.98 26.65 18.43
C PRO A 86 0.39 25.25 18.25
N GLU A 87 -0.93 25.14 18.03
CA GLU A 87 -1.56 23.84 17.84
C GLU A 87 -1.01 23.11 16.61
N SER A 88 -0.93 23.77 15.45
CA SER A 88 -0.46 23.11 14.23
C SER A 88 1.00 22.68 14.34
N LEU A 89 1.87 23.52 14.93
CA LEU A 89 3.29 23.22 15.08
C LEU A 89 3.53 22.08 16.07
N ILE A 90 2.89 22.13 17.25
CA ILE A 90 3.01 21.07 18.27
C ILE A 90 2.50 19.73 17.73
N LEU A 91 1.33 19.74 17.09
CA LEU A 91 0.75 18.51 16.53
C LEU A 91 1.59 17.95 15.39
N LEU A 92 2.19 18.80 14.56
CA LEU A 92 3.05 18.36 13.46
C LEU A 92 4.36 17.76 13.98
N ASP A 93 5.03 18.42 14.93
CA ASP A 93 6.24 17.91 15.57
C ASP A 93 5.99 16.54 16.23
N TYR A 94 4.92 16.45 17.02
CA TYR A 94 4.52 15.20 17.65
C TYR A 94 4.22 14.10 16.62
N THR A 95 3.49 14.43 15.56
CA THR A 95 3.13 13.48 14.49
C THR A 95 4.35 12.96 13.75
N LEU A 96 5.32 13.83 13.44
CA LEU A 96 6.57 13.46 12.78
C LEU A 96 7.42 12.56 13.68
N SER A 97 7.58 12.94 14.95
CA SER A 97 8.30 12.15 15.94
C SER A 97 7.67 10.77 16.12
N LEU A 98 6.34 10.72 16.19
CA LEU A 98 5.61 9.45 16.33
C LEU A 98 5.77 8.57 15.08
N LEU A 99 5.66 9.16 13.89
CA LEU A 99 5.85 8.42 12.64
C LEU A 99 7.28 7.87 12.53
N ASN A 100 8.28 8.66 12.91
CA ASN A 100 9.68 8.22 12.93
C ASN A 100 9.87 6.99 13.83
N ASN A 101 9.27 6.99 15.02
CA ASN A 101 9.31 5.85 15.93
C ASN A 101 8.61 4.62 15.37
N ILE A 102 7.44 4.80 14.73
CA ILE A 102 6.71 3.72 14.08
C ILE A 102 7.54 3.10 12.96
N VAL A 103 8.07 3.91 12.04
CA VAL A 103 8.83 3.42 10.88
C VAL A 103 10.13 2.76 11.31
N SER A 104 10.83 3.32 12.31
CA SER A 104 12.10 2.76 12.82
C SER A 104 11.90 1.42 13.55
N GLY A 105 10.72 1.20 14.14
CA GLY A 105 10.38 -0.02 14.88
C GLY A 105 9.35 -0.91 14.18
N LEU A 106 9.07 -0.67 12.89
CA LEU A 106 8.02 -1.39 12.17
C LEU A 106 8.41 -2.87 12.05
N GLU A 107 7.52 -3.75 12.48
CA GLU A 107 7.71 -5.19 12.31
C GLU A 107 7.17 -5.61 10.94
N ILE A 108 7.99 -6.35 10.19
CA ILE A 108 7.66 -6.86 8.85
C ILE A 108 7.57 -8.38 8.92
N PHE A 109 6.47 -8.94 8.43
CA PHE A 109 6.22 -10.38 8.43
C PHE A 109 6.33 -10.92 6.99
N GLU A 110 7.57 -11.18 6.55
CA GLU A 110 7.87 -11.64 5.18
C GLU A 110 7.08 -12.89 4.78
N HIS A 111 6.86 -13.83 5.71
CA HIS A 111 6.04 -15.01 5.46
C HIS A 111 4.58 -14.66 5.09
N ASN A 112 3.99 -13.65 5.74
CA ASN A 112 2.63 -13.22 5.43
C ASN A 112 2.58 -12.49 4.08
N ILE A 113 3.62 -11.71 3.76
CA ILE A 113 3.76 -11.08 2.44
C ILE A 113 3.79 -12.14 1.34
N GLU A 114 4.62 -13.19 1.49
CA GLU A 114 4.71 -14.27 0.51
C GLU A 114 3.40 -15.06 0.40
N LYS A 115 2.75 -15.35 1.53
CA LYS A 115 1.43 -16.00 1.55
C LYS A 115 0.38 -15.16 0.82
N ASN A 116 0.31 -13.86 1.09
CA ASN A 116 -0.67 -12.95 0.48
C ASN A 116 -0.40 -12.75 -1.01
N PHE A 117 0.88 -12.66 -1.39
CA PHE A 117 1.31 -12.60 -2.78
C PHE A 117 0.77 -13.78 -3.59
N ASN A 118 0.75 -14.98 -3.00
CA ASN A 118 0.25 -16.19 -3.63
C ASN A 118 -1.26 -16.44 -3.44
N LEU A 119 -1.97 -15.59 -2.69
CA LEU A 119 -3.36 -15.82 -2.27
C LEU A 119 -4.34 -16.02 -3.44
N THR A 120 -4.07 -15.35 -4.57
CA THR A 120 -4.91 -15.41 -5.77
C THR A 120 -4.42 -16.43 -6.80
N GLY A 121 -3.58 -17.38 -6.41
CA GLY A 121 -3.08 -18.42 -7.31
C GLY A 121 -2.22 -17.84 -8.45
N ARG A 122 -1.53 -16.72 -8.23
CA ARG A 122 -0.65 -16.07 -9.21
C ARG A 122 -1.34 -15.55 -10.48
N VAL A 123 -2.66 -15.31 -10.45
CA VAL A 123 -3.39 -14.76 -11.60
C VAL A 123 -2.98 -13.34 -12.00
N PHE A 124 -2.28 -12.60 -11.14
CA PHE A 124 -1.74 -11.27 -11.47
C PHE A 124 -0.71 -11.31 -12.62
N PHE A 125 -0.18 -12.48 -12.98
CA PHE A 125 0.63 -12.67 -14.18
C PHE A 125 -0.17 -12.71 -15.49
N SER A 126 -1.50 -12.70 -15.44
CA SER A 126 -2.40 -12.75 -16.61
C SER A 126 -2.06 -11.72 -17.69
N GLN A 127 -1.72 -10.49 -17.32
CA GLN A 127 -1.33 -9.46 -18.30
C GLN A 127 -0.04 -9.84 -19.05
N ARG A 128 0.95 -10.44 -18.37
CA ARG A 128 2.19 -10.89 -19.01
C ARG A 128 1.93 -12.05 -19.96
N LEU A 129 1.10 -13.00 -19.55
CA LEU A 129 0.68 -14.11 -20.40
C LEU A 129 -0.04 -13.60 -21.67
N LEU A 130 -0.99 -12.68 -21.52
CA LEU A 130 -1.70 -12.07 -22.64
C LEU A 130 -0.74 -11.42 -23.64
N ASN A 131 0.20 -10.60 -23.14
CA ASN A 131 1.17 -9.93 -23.99
C ASN A 131 2.09 -10.93 -24.70
N ALA A 132 2.54 -11.99 -24.01
CA ALA A 132 3.36 -13.03 -24.62
C ALA A 132 2.63 -13.75 -25.76
N LEU A 133 1.35 -14.10 -25.57
CA LEU A 133 0.54 -14.73 -26.62
C LEU A 133 0.36 -13.80 -27.84
N ALA A 134 0.14 -12.51 -27.60
CA ALA A 134 0.04 -11.53 -28.68
C ALA A 134 1.35 -11.41 -29.46
N MET A 135 2.50 -11.41 -28.77
CA MET A 135 3.83 -11.39 -29.40
C MET A 135 4.13 -12.67 -30.21
N LYS A 136 3.51 -13.81 -29.87
CA LYS A 136 3.58 -15.07 -30.62
C LYS A 136 2.57 -15.15 -31.78
N GLY A 137 1.87 -14.06 -32.08
CA GLY A 137 1.01 -13.93 -33.26
C GLY A 137 -0.47 -14.23 -33.03
N LEU A 138 -0.91 -14.48 -31.79
CA LEU A 138 -2.33 -14.63 -31.48
C LEU A 138 -3.01 -13.24 -31.48
N PRO A 139 -4.15 -13.05 -32.18
CA PRO A 139 -4.90 -11.79 -32.09
C PRO A 139 -5.24 -11.43 -30.64
N ARG A 140 -5.04 -10.17 -30.26
CA ARG A 140 -5.14 -9.71 -28.86
C ARG A 140 -6.50 -10.01 -28.23
N GLU A 141 -7.59 -9.89 -28.98
CA GLU A 141 -8.94 -10.23 -28.50
C GLU A 141 -9.04 -11.72 -28.13
N LYS A 142 -8.55 -12.61 -29.00
CA LYS A 142 -8.51 -14.06 -28.70
C LYS A 142 -7.61 -14.38 -27.51
N ALA A 143 -6.45 -13.71 -27.41
CA ALA A 143 -5.56 -13.88 -26.27
C ALA A 143 -6.25 -13.46 -24.96
N TYR A 144 -6.98 -12.34 -24.98
CA TYR A 144 -7.74 -11.85 -23.85
C TYR A 144 -8.81 -12.86 -23.40
N GLU A 145 -9.63 -13.37 -24.31
CA GLU A 145 -10.67 -14.35 -24.00
C GLU A 145 -10.10 -15.62 -23.33
N ILE A 146 -9.01 -16.17 -23.88
CA ILE A 146 -8.38 -17.39 -23.35
C ILE A 146 -7.81 -17.14 -21.96
N VAL A 147 -7.06 -16.05 -21.79
CA VAL A 147 -6.42 -15.71 -20.51
C VAL A 147 -7.46 -15.39 -19.44
N GLN A 148 -8.50 -14.63 -19.80
CA GLN A 148 -9.59 -14.27 -18.89
C GLN A 148 -10.30 -15.51 -18.37
N LYS A 149 -10.66 -16.44 -19.27
CA LYS A 149 -11.32 -17.69 -18.89
C LYS A 149 -10.46 -18.48 -17.90
N LYS A 150 -9.20 -18.73 -18.22
CA LYS A 150 -8.29 -19.49 -17.33
C LYS A 150 -8.05 -18.80 -16.00
N ALA A 151 -7.97 -17.47 -15.98
CA ALA A 151 -7.81 -16.71 -14.74
C ALA A 151 -9.04 -16.84 -13.82
N PHE A 152 -10.26 -16.74 -14.37
CA PHE A 152 -11.48 -16.97 -13.60
C PHE A 152 -11.59 -18.42 -13.11
N ASP A 153 -11.30 -19.40 -13.97
CA ASP A 153 -11.30 -20.82 -13.59
C ASP A 153 -10.31 -21.08 -12.43
N THR A 154 -9.14 -20.43 -12.45
CA THR A 154 -8.12 -20.55 -11.39
C THR A 154 -8.63 -19.98 -10.06
N LEU A 155 -9.28 -18.81 -10.10
CA LEU A 155 -9.83 -18.16 -8.90
C LEU A 155 -10.97 -18.97 -8.28
N GLU A 156 -11.88 -19.49 -9.11
CA GLU A 156 -13.03 -20.28 -8.67
C GLU A 156 -12.59 -21.60 -8.02
N ASN A 157 -11.62 -22.29 -8.65
CA ASN A 157 -11.13 -23.58 -8.18
C ASN A 157 -9.99 -23.47 -7.14
N LYS A 158 -9.56 -22.26 -6.80
CA LYS A 158 -8.38 -21.98 -5.95
C LYS A 158 -7.14 -22.76 -6.41
N ASP A 159 -6.95 -22.80 -7.73
CA ASP A 159 -5.81 -23.45 -8.36
C ASP A 159 -4.61 -22.50 -8.45
N ASP A 160 -3.50 -23.02 -8.93
CA ASP A 160 -2.32 -22.28 -9.32
C ASP A 160 -2.33 -21.97 -10.82
N PHE A 161 -2.33 -20.69 -11.17
CA PHE A 161 -2.42 -20.21 -12.55
C PHE A 161 -1.27 -20.72 -13.42
N VAL A 162 -0.07 -20.91 -12.84
CA VAL A 162 1.08 -21.48 -13.55
C VAL A 162 0.79 -22.89 -14.02
N ARG A 163 0.24 -23.73 -13.13
CA ARG A 163 -0.16 -25.11 -13.45
C ARG A 163 -1.23 -25.14 -14.53
N VAL A 164 -2.29 -24.34 -14.38
CA VAL A 164 -3.39 -24.23 -15.36
C VAL A 164 -2.87 -23.87 -16.76
N VAL A 165 -1.87 -22.97 -16.84
CA VAL A 165 -1.24 -22.58 -18.10
C VAL A 165 -0.33 -23.67 -18.65
N LYS A 166 0.46 -24.35 -17.82
CA LYS A 166 1.33 -25.47 -18.23
C LYS A 166 0.55 -26.67 -18.77
N GLU A 167 -0.64 -26.95 -18.23
CA GLU A 167 -1.46 -28.09 -18.63
C GLU A 167 -2.37 -27.79 -19.85
N SER A 168 -2.50 -26.52 -20.20
CA SER A 168 -3.37 -26.04 -21.28
C SER A 168 -2.84 -26.40 -22.68
N GLN A 169 -3.55 -27.31 -23.34
CA GLN A 169 -3.24 -27.74 -24.71
C GLN A 169 -3.41 -26.64 -25.77
N ASP A 170 -4.35 -25.72 -25.53
CA ASP A 170 -4.58 -24.54 -26.36
C ASP A 170 -3.41 -23.53 -26.30
N LEU A 171 -2.72 -23.41 -25.17
CA LEU A 171 -1.57 -22.51 -24.99
C LEU A 171 -0.23 -23.12 -25.42
N LYS A 172 -0.06 -24.44 -25.32
CA LYS A 172 1.14 -25.17 -25.78
C LYS A 172 1.47 -24.98 -27.26
N LYS A 173 0.48 -24.57 -28.07
CA LYS A 173 0.68 -24.24 -29.50
C LYS A 173 1.49 -22.95 -29.71
N TYR A 174 1.54 -22.08 -28.71
CA TYR A 174 2.16 -20.75 -28.79
C TYR A 174 3.35 -20.58 -27.85
N LEU A 175 3.34 -21.30 -26.71
CA LEU A 175 4.31 -21.14 -25.63
C LEU A 175 5.06 -22.44 -25.37
N THR A 176 6.38 -22.34 -25.24
CA THR A 176 7.25 -23.39 -24.72
C THR A 176 7.30 -23.34 -23.20
N ASP A 177 7.79 -24.41 -22.55
CA ASP A 177 7.97 -24.42 -21.08
C ASP A 177 8.89 -23.28 -20.61
N LYS A 178 9.91 -22.95 -21.40
CA LYS A 178 10.80 -21.82 -21.16
C LYS A 178 10.07 -20.47 -21.24
N ASP A 179 9.19 -20.28 -22.23
CA ASP A 179 8.37 -19.07 -22.32
C ASP A 179 7.49 -18.92 -21.07
N ILE A 180 6.91 -20.02 -20.58
CA ILE A 180 6.07 -20.02 -19.37
C ILE A 180 6.89 -19.66 -18.13
N GLU A 181 8.06 -20.28 -17.94
CA GLU A 181 8.96 -19.94 -16.82
C GLU A 181 9.32 -18.46 -16.80
N GLU A 182 9.63 -17.87 -17.96
CA GLU A 182 9.94 -16.45 -18.06
C GLU A 182 8.74 -15.54 -17.77
N ILE A 183 7.54 -15.91 -18.26
CA ILE A 183 6.30 -15.16 -17.99
C ILE A 183 6.01 -15.09 -16.50
N PHE A 184 6.23 -16.19 -15.78
CA PHE A 184 5.90 -16.33 -14.36
C PHE A 184 7.07 -16.02 -13.40
N ASP A 185 8.20 -15.54 -13.91
CA ASP A 185 9.33 -15.10 -13.10
C ASP A 185 9.04 -13.74 -12.44
N VAL A 186 9.05 -13.72 -11.10
CA VAL A 186 8.90 -12.50 -10.27
C VAL A 186 10.10 -11.57 -10.45
N GLY A 187 11.31 -12.11 -10.69
CA GLY A 187 12.53 -11.32 -10.91
C GLY A 187 12.39 -10.32 -12.05
N GLN A 188 11.66 -10.69 -13.11
CA GLN A 188 11.35 -9.78 -14.21
C GLN A 188 10.47 -8.58 -13.80
N MET A 189 9.62 -8.72 -12.79
CA MET A 189 8.85 -7.59 -12.25
C MET A 189 9.73 -6.67 -11.41
N LEU A 190 10.75 -7.24 -10.75
CA LEU A 190 11.66 -6.52 -9.87
C LEU A 190 12.92 -5.99 -10.59
N LYS A 191 13.10 -6.26 -11.89
CA LYS A 191 14.34 -5.95 -12.63
C LYS A 191 14.78 -4.48 -12.57
N ASN A 192 13.85 -3.56 -12.40
CA ASN A 192 14.11 -2.12 -12.34
C ASN A 192 14.24 -1.59 -10.91
N ILE A 193 14.19 -2.43 -9.88
CA ILE A 193 14.19 -1.99 -8.48
C ILE A 193 15.46 -1.20 -8.16
N ASN A 194 16.64 -1.71 -8.54
CA ASN A 194 17.92 -1.03 -8.29
C ASN A 194 17.99 0.35 -8.98
N ASN A 195 17.57 0.42 -10.25
CA ASN A 195 17.50 1.68 -10.99
C ASN A 195 16.57 2.72 -10.34
N LEU A 196 15.54 2.28 -9.62
CA LEU A 196 14.65 3.18 -8.87
C LEU A 196 15.34 3.70 -7.60
N PHE A 197 15.99 2.82 -6.84
CA PHE A 197 16.72 3.20 -5.63
C PHE A 197 17.89 4.14 -5.93
N ASP A 198 18.59 3.94 -7.05
CA ASP A 198 19.71 4.79 -7.45
C ASP A 198 19.29 6.22 -7.83
N LYS A 199 18.00 6.46 -8.14
CA LYS A 199 17.47 7.81 -8.38
C LYS A 199 17.13 8.59 -7.11
N ILE A 200 17.05 7.91 -5.96
CA ILE A 200 16.59 8.47 -4.69
C ILE A 200 17.76 8.65 -3.71
N LYS A 201 18.88 7.95 -3.92
CA LYS A 201 20.16 8.19 -3.24
C LYS A 201 20.78 9.51 -3.69
#